data_AF-A0A517ZIM0-F1
#
_entry.id   AF-A0A517ZIM0-F1
#
_cell.length_a   1.000
_cell.length_b   1.000
_cell.length_c   1.000
_cell.angle_alpha   90.00
_cell.angle_beta   90.00
_cell.angle_gamma   90.00
#
_symmetry.space_group_name_H-M   'P 1'
#
loop_
_entity.id
_entity.type
_entity.pdbx_description
1 polymer ?
#
loop_
_entity_poly.entity_id
_entity_poly.type
_entity_poly.pdbx_seq_one_letter_code
_entity_poly.pdbx_strand_id
1 'polypeptide(L)'
;MSDSTDTTQSAGGTLGWESFRFAVAALLFATAVIKIVNMAQILTGGGLLGTMPRLVAVTTFEAAVAVYLIVGNRCLAWLLTLTTFAIFVASTLYAISMDQPCDCFGGKLEPETVVVIDAVVLLLTACLRPRRWQVASPKLIRQLTVVTVVAGLVAGVAVWRYDVLLEKERSRLLVAEVLVGKPWPLNGQTDPRLSELDSGKWMILIARQDCGHCREMVARYFADPETHRPDERTAFFVFGGRDPQWRFQLDRVAFDPPSEALLSWPDGEPYVINPAIFLVDNGVVIDAAEGTESEQFLGSLLSGPEPATP
;
A
#
# COMPACT_ATOMS: atom_id res chain seq x y z
N MET A 1 24.72 -67.46 6.76
CA MET A 1 24.99 -66.57 5.62
C MET A 1 24.06 -65.40 5.84
N SER A 2 24.57 -64.43 6.59
CA SER A 2 23.79 -63.46 7.36
C SER A 2 24.14 -62.09 6.81
N ASP A 3 23.23 -61.54 6.01
CA ASP A 3 23.42 -60.26 5.35
C ASP A 3 22.86 -59.16 6.27
N SER A 4 23.70 -58.75 7.22
CA SER A 4 23.42 -57.69 8.18
C SER A 4 24.39 -56.53 7.90
N THR A 5 24.11 -55.75 6.86
CA THR A 5 24.88 -54.54 6.57
C THR A 5 23.96 -53.36 6.23
N ASP A 6 24.25 -52.25 6.90
CA ASP A 6 24.07 -50.87 6.44
C ASP A 6 22.67 -50.25 6.41
N THR A 7 22.02 -50.16 7.56
CA THR A 7 20.90 -49.19 7.78
C THR A 7 21.30 -47.88 8.45
N THR A 8 22.56 -47.69 8.87
CA THR A 8 22.96 -46.58 9.77
C THR A 8 23.42 -45.29 9.09
N GLN A 9 23.58 -45.21 7.77
CA GLN A 9 24.26 -44.06 7.13
C GLN A 9 23.39 -42.96 6.48
N SER A 10 22.05 -42.95 6.63
CA SER A 10 21.21 -41.93 5.95
C SER A 10 20.46 -40.92 6.85
N ALA A 11 20.62 -40.99 8.17
CA ALA A 11 19.82 -40.16 9.09
C ALA A 11 20.19 -38.66 9.11
N GLY A 12 21.43 -38.30 8.76
CA GLY A 12 21.92 -36.91 8.88
C GLY A 12 21.32 -35.92 7.88
N GLY A 13 20.99 -36.36 6.66
CA GLY A 13 20.53 -35.46 5.60
C GLY A 13 19.08 -34.99 5.73
N THR A 14 18.23 -35.73 6.45
CA THR A 14 16.80 -35.41 6.56
C THR A 14 16.49 -34.38 7.64
N LEU A 15 17.35 -34.24 8.66
CA LEU A 15 17.10 -33.33 9.78
C LEU A 15 17.26 -31.86 9.35
N GLY A 16 18.22 -31.57 8.48
CA GLY A 16 18.53 -30.19 8.05
C GLY A 16 17.38 -29.50 7.30
N TRP A 17 16.79 -30.17 6.30
CA TRP A 17 15.69 -29.58 5.52
C TRP A 17 14.44 -29.34 6.36
N GLU A 18 14.09 -30.23 7.30
CA GLU A 18 12.88 -30.06 8.12
C GLU A 18 12.98 -28.84 9.03
N SER A 19 14.09 -28.72 9.77
CA SER A 19 14.33 -27.55 10.62
C SER A 19 14.35 -26.26 9.80
N PHE A 20 15.01 -26.27 8.65
CA PHE A 20 15.05 -25.12 7.75
C PHE A 20 13.67 -24.75 7.20
N ARG A 21 12.88 -25.74 6.77
CA ARG A 21 11.50 -25.55 6.28
C ARG A 21 10.61 -24.87 7.32
N PHE A 22 10.69 -25.27 8.59
CA PHE A 22 9.94 -24.62 9.67
C PHE A 22 10.43 -23.19 9.94
N ALA A 23 11.74 -22.94 9.87
CA ALA A 23 12.29 -21.60 10.01
C ALA A 23 11.80 -20.65 8.91
N VAL A 24 11.80 -21.11 7.64
CA VAL A 24 11.28 -20.35 6.50
C VAL A 24 9.77 -20.11 6.64
N ALA A 25 9.02 -21.11 7.09
CA ALA A 25 7.59 -20.95 7.35
C ALA A 25 7.33 -19.87 8.42
N ALA A 26 8.10 -19.88 9.52
CA ALA A 26 8.00 -18.87 10.57
C ALA A 26 8.37 -17.47 10.04
N LEU A 27 9.40 -17.37 9.20
CA LEU A 27 9.80 -16.12 8.55
C LEU A 27 8.65 -15.56 7.69
N LEU A 28 8.11 -16.36 6.75
CA LEU A 28 7.01 -15.94 5.88
C LEU A 28 5.72 -15.56 6.65
N PHE A 29 5.45 -16.25 7.76
CA PHE A 29 4.32 -15.90 8.61
C PHE A 29 4.56 -14.57 9.33
N ALA A 30 5.78 -14.35 9.83
CA ALA A 30 6.16 -13.08 10.45
C ALA A 30 6.09 -11.91 9.44
N THR A 31 6.56 -12.11 8.20
CA THR A 31 6.45 -11.08 7.15
C THR A 31 5.00 -10.75 6.83
N ALA A 32 4.13 -11.75 6.72
CA ALA A 32 2.70 -11.53 6.51
C ALA A 32 2.06 -10.72 7.65
N VAL A 33 2.37 -11.06 8.92
CA VAL A 33 1.89 -10.30 10.09
C VAL A 33 2.41 -8.86 10.07
N ILE A 34 3.69 -8.65 9.76
CA ILE A 34 4.28 -7.31 9.66
C ILE A 34 3.59 -6.49 8.57
N LYS A 35 3.23 -7.08 7.43
CA LYS A 35 2.47 -6.41 6.36
C LYS A 35 1.07 -6.01 6.80
N ILE A 36 0.37 -6.86 7.56
CA ILE A 36 -0.96 -6.54 8.11
C ILE A 36 -0.86 -5.38 9.13
N VAL A 37 0.15 -5.43 10.01
CA VAL A 37 0.33 -4.41 11.06
C VAL A 37 0.73 -3.06 10.47
N ASN A 38 1.61 -3.05 9.46
CA ASN A 38 2.11 -1.82 8.83
C ASN A 38 1.38 -1.52 7.51
N MET A 39 0.16 -2.03 7.32
CA MET A 39 -0.59 -1.92 6.06
C MET A 39 -0.74 -0.47 5.60
N ALA A 40 -1.10 0.45 6.49
CA ALA A 40 -1.23 1.87 6.17
C ALA A 40 0.08 2.44 5.62
N GLN A 41 1.20 2.22 6.31
CA GLN A 41 2.51 2.70 5.89
C GLN A 41 2.93 2.18 4.52
N ILE A 42 2.65 0.89 4.23
CA ILE A 42 2.98 0.26 2.95
C ILE A 42 2.15 0.85 1.81
N LEU A 43 0.85 1.07 2.03
CA LEU A 43 -0.04 1.68 1.03
C LEU A 43 0.37 3.12 0.74
N THR A 44 0.78 3.87 1.76
CA THR A 44 1.28 5.25 1.62
C THR A 44 2.69 5.33 1.03
N GLY A 45 3.41 4.21 0.91
CA GLY A 45 4.77 4.19 0.38
C GLY A 45 4.86 4.40 -1.14
N GLY A 46 3.75 4.20 -1.87
CA GLY A 46 3.74 4.28 -3.34
C GLY A 46 4.59 3.22 -4.05
N GLY A 47 5.05 2.18 -3.33
CA GLY A 47 5.89 1.11 -3.85
C GLY A 47 5.14 0.02 -4.64
N LEU A 48 5.81 -1.12 -4.88
CA LEU A 48 5.24 -2.26 -5.63
C LEU A 48 3.92 -2.77 -5.01
N LEU A 49 3.80 -2.65 -3.69
CA LEU A 49 2.62 -3.03 -2.89
C LEU A 49 1.71 -1.84 -2.53
N GLY A 50 1.89 -0.68 -3.19
CA GLY A 50 1.16 0.56 -2.87
C GLY A 50 -0.36 0.49 -3.08
N THR A 51 -0.85 -0.51 -3.80
CA THR A 51 -2.30 -0.73 -3.99
C THR A 51 -2.82 -1.83 -3.07
N MET A 52 -4.02 -1.64 -2.50
CA MET A 52 -4.65 -2.60 -1.59
C MET A 52 -4.78 -4.02 -2.17
N PRO A 53 -5.25 -4.24 -3.42
CA PRO A 53 -5.38 -5.59 -3.96
C PRO A 53 -4.04 -6.33 -4.02
N ARG A 54 -2.96 -5.63 -4.39
CA ARG A 54 -1.61 -6.22 -4.44
C ARG A 54 -1.09 -6.59 -3.05
N LEU A 55 -1.24 -5.68 -2.08
CA LEU A 55 -0.80 -5.93 -0.71
C LEU A 55 -1.54 -7.10 -0.07
N VAL A 56 -2.86 -7.17 -0.22
CA VAL A 56 -3.67 -8.30 0.28
C VAL A 56 -3.25 -9.59 -0.42
N ALA A 57 -3.11 -9.59 -1.76
CA ALA A 57 -2.72 -10.77 -2.52
C ALA A 57 -1.36 -11.32 -2.07
N VAL A 58 -0.34 -10.48 -1.94
CA VAL A 58 1.01 -10.89 -1.51
C VAL A 58 1.01 -11.37 -0.07
N THR A 59 0.33 -10.67 0.84
CA THR A 59 0.22 -11.05 2.25
C THR A 59 -0.48 -12.41 2.42
N THR A 60 -1.58 -12.63 1.70
CA THR A 60 -2.30 -13.90 1.70
C THR A 60 -1.45 -15.02 1.10
N PHE A 61 -0.73 -14.73 0.01
CA PHE A 61 0.19 -15.68 -0.61
C PHE A 61 1.31 -16.12 0.35
N GLU A 62 1.97 -15.17 1.03
CA GLU A 62 3.02 -15.47 2.03
C GLU A 62 2.50 -16.38 3.14
N ALA A 63 1.34 -16.07 3.70
CA ALA A 63 0.72 -16.89 4.74
C ALA A 63 0.33 -18.29 4.22
N ALA A 64 -0.22 -18.38 3.01
CA ALA A 64 -0.58 -19.65 2.38
C ALA A 64 0.65 -20.54 2.18
N VAL A 65 1.75 -19.97 1.66
CA VAL A 65 3.03 -20.66 1.49
C VAL A 65 3.55 -21.11 2.85
N ALA A 66 3.58 -20.24 3.87
CA ALA A 66 4.02 -20.59 5.22
C ALA A 66 3.29 -21.81 5.80
N VAL A 67 1.95 -21.82 5.69
CA VAL A 67 1.12 -22.95 6.15
C VAL A 67 1.41 -24.21 5.33
N TYR A 68 1.54 -24.08 4.00
CA TYR A 68 1.88 -25.22 3.14
C TYR A 68 3.26 -25.80 3.50
N LEU A 69 4.25 -24.96 3.81
CA LEU A 69 5.55 -25.42 4.27
C LEU A 69 5.46 -26.23 5.55
N ILE A 70 4.53 -25.94 6.46
CA ILE A 70 4.33 -26.71 7.70
C ILE A 70 3.68 -28.07 7.42
N VAL A 71 2.56 -28.08 6.69
CA VAL A 71 1.70 -29.27 6.57
C VAL A 71 1.97 -30.12 5.32
N GLY A 72 2.59 -29.52 4.31
CA GLY A 72 2.67 -30.00 2.93
C GLY A 72 3.71 -31.08 2.67
N ASN A 73 3.72 -31.59 1.44
CA ASN A 73 4.72 -32.53 0.94
C ASN A 73 6.10 -31.86 0.84
N ARG A 74 7.16 -32.57 1.25
CA ARG A 74 8.55 -32.07 1.26
C ARG A 74 9.02 -31.53 -0.09
N CYS A 75 8.70 -32.22 -1.19
CA CYS A 75 9.20 -31.86 -2.51
C CYS A 75 8.51 -30.62 -3.05
N LEU A 76 7.18 -30.55 -2.87
CA LEU A 76 6.40 -29.38 -3.25
C LEU A 76 6.73 -28.18 -2.36
N ALA A 77 6.93 -28.39 -1.06
CA ALA A 77 7.39 -27.35 -0.14
C ALA A 77 8.74 -26.78 -0.57
N TRP A 78 9.71 -27.65 -0.91
CA TRP A 78 11.01 -27.22 -1.43
C TRP A 78 10.89 -26.40 -2.72
N LEU A 79 10.11 -26.90 -3.69
CA LEU A 79 9.88 -26.19 -4.95
C LEU A 79 9.21 -24.84 -4.71
N LEU A 80 8.18 -24.81 -3.85
CA LEU A 80 7.43 -23.60 -3.52
C LEU A 80 8.31 -22.55 -2.81
N THR A 81 9.17 -22.96 -1.88
CA THR A 81 10.17 -22.07 -1.28
C THR A 81 11.10 -21.52 -2.35
N LEU A 82 11.67 -22.38 -3.20
CA LEU A 82 12.59 -21.98 -4.26
C LEU A 82 11.95 -20.95 -5.21
N THR A 83 10.74 -21.22 -5.69
CA THR A 83 10.02 -20.31 -6.60
C THR A 83 9.63 -19.01 -5.93
N THR A 84 9.15 -19.07 -4.67
CA THR A 84 8.71 -17.88 -3.93
C THR A 84 9.87 -16.92 -3.70
N PHE A 85 10.98 -17.40 -3.15
CA PHE A 85 12.13 -16.56 -2.87
C PHE A 85 12.85 -16.11 -4.16
N ALA A 86 12.80 -16.89 -5.24
CA ALA A 86 13.27 -16.41 -6.54
C ALA A 86 12.43 -15.21 -7.06
N ILE A 87 11.10 -15.27 -6.91
CA ILE A 87 10.20 -14.15 -7.26
C ILE A 87 10.46 -12.94 -6.36
N PHE A 88 10.69 -13.13 -5.06
CA PHE A 88 10.98 -12.03 -4.13
C PHE A 88 12.30 -11.33 -4.44
N VAL A 89 13.37 -12.09 -4.69
CA VAL A 89 14.66 -11.54 -5.16
C VAL A 89 14.46 -10.77 -6.46
N ALA A 90 13.78 -11.36 -7.45
CA ALA A 90 13.55 -10.70 -8.74
C ALA A 90 12.71 -9.42 -8.60
N SER A 91 11.64 -9.44 -7.80
CA SER A 91 10.78 -8.27 -7.55
C SER A 91 11.53 -7.15 -6.84
N THR A 92 12.39 -7.48 -5.88
CA THR A 92 13.16 -6.48 -5.14
C THR A 92 14.28 -5.89 -6.01
N LEU A 93 14.97 -6.72 -6.81
CA LEU A 93 15.94 -6.24 -7.80
C LEU A 93 15.27 -5.35 -8.85
N TYR A 94 14.06 -5.70 -9.30
CA TYR A 94 13.28 -4.87 -10.20
C TYR A 94 12.95 -3.50 -9.57
N ALA A 95 12.48 -3.48 -8.32
CA ALA A 95 12.19 -2.24 -7.60
C ALA A 95 13.44 -1.35 -7.49
N ILE A 96 14.59 -1.93 -7.11
CA ILE A 96 15.89 -1.23 -7.07
C ILE A 96 16.25 -0.66 -8.44
N SER A 97 16.06 -1.43 -9.52
CA SER A 97 16.39 -0.98 -10.88
C SER A 97 15.53 0.18 -11.39
N MET A 98 14.32 0.33 -10.83
CA MET A 98 13.37 1.39 -11.17
C MET A 98 13.47 2.61 -10.24
N ASP A 99 14.43 2.60 -9.29
CA ASP A 99 14.53 3.60 -8.22
C ASP A 99 13.20 3.77 -7.45
N GLN A 100 12.45 2.67 -7.32
CA GLN A 100 11.17 2.62 -6.62
C GLN A 100 11.35 1.93 -5.26
N PRO A 101 10.68 2.42 -4.20
CA PRO A 101 10.67 1.70 -2.93
C PRO A 101 9.97 0.34 -3.11
N CYS A 102 10.61 -0.77 -2.71
CA CYS A 102 9.92 -2.08 -2.57
C CYS A 102 8.75 -1.92 -1.60
N ASP A 103 9.01 -1.16 -0.52
CA ASP A 103 8.14 -0.92 0.63
C ASP A 103 7.51 -2.17 1.25
N CYS A 104 8.17 -3.30 1.06
CA CYS A 104 7.72 -4.62 1.46
C CYS A 104 7.55 -4.77 2.99
N PHE A 105 8.11 -3.83 3.76
CA PHE A 105 8.08 -3.75 5.22
C PHE A 105 7.76 -2.34 5.77
N GLY A 106 7.17 -1.46 4.95
CA GLY A 106 6.79 -0.09 5.35
C GLY A 106 8.00 0.78 5.74
N GLY A 107 9.02 0.81 4.89
CA GLY A 107 10.20 1.68 5.01
C GLY A 107 11.20 1.28 6.09
N LYS A 108 10.95 0.20 6.84
CA LYS A 108 11.80 -0.21 7.97
C LYS A 108 13.06 -0.98 7.56
N LEU A 109 13.08 -1.53 6.34
CA LEU A 109 14.20 -2.29 5.81
C LEU A 109 14.57 -1.74 4.44
N GLU A 110 15.86 -1.49 4.25
CA GLU A 110 16.43 -1.11 2.97
C GLU A 110 16.26 -2.26 1.95
N PRO A 111 15.93 -1.97 0.68
CA PRO A 111 15.73 -3.00 -0.35
C PRO A 111 16.91 -3.97 -0.48
N GLU A 112 18.14 -3.47 -0.32
CA GLU A 112 19.38 -4.27 -0.38
C GLU A 112 19.40 -5.34 0.71
N THR A 113 18.96 -4.98 1.92
CA THR A 113 18.90 -5.92 3.05
C THR A 113 17.88 -7.03 2.77
N VAL A 114 16.74 -6.68 2.18
CA VAL A 114 15.69 -7.65 1.81
C VAL A 114 16.21 -8.62 0.74
N VAL A 115 16.87 -8.11 -0.32
CA VAL A 115 17.50 -8.96 -1.36
C VAL A 115 18.49 -9.95 -0.75
N VAL A 116 19.34 -9.49 0.19
CA VAL A 116 20.32 -10.36 0.84
C VAL A 116 19.65 -11.46 1.64
N ILE A 117 18.64 -11.14 2.45
CA ILE A 117 17.88 -12.13 3.23
C ILE A 117 17.25 -13.18 2.28
N ASP A 118 16.58 -12.73 1.23
CA ASP A 118 15.88 -13.63 0.31
C ASP A 118 16.87 -14.48 -0.51
N ALA A 119 18.00 -13.91 -0.93
CA ALA A 119 19.06 -14.63 -1.64
C ALA A 119 19.72 -15.70 -0.76
N VAL A 120 19.93 -15.42 0.53
CA VAL A 120 20.44 -16.41 1.50
C VAL A 120 19.46 -17.55 1.67
N VAL A 121 18.15 -17.27 1.86
CA VAL A 121 17.12 -18.31 1.95
C VAL A 121 17.07 -19.14 0.66
N LEU A 122 17.13 -18.49 -0.50
CA LEU A 122 17.13 -19.15 -1.79
C LEU A 122 18.34 -20.08 -1.97
N LEU A 123 19.54 -19.63 -1.62
CA LEU A 123 20.78 -20.40 -1.70
C LEU A 123 20.75 -21.61 -0.75
N LEU A 124 20.35 -21.40 0.51
CA LEU A 124 20.20 -22.49 1.49
C LEU A 124 19.16 -23.51 1.02
N THR A 125 18.04 -23.07 0.43
CA THR A 125 17.03 -23.94 -0.17
C THR A 125 17.62 -24.78 -1.29
N ALA A 126 18.40 -24.18 -2.19
CA ALA A 126 19.06 -24.89 -3.29
C ALA A 126 20.07 -25.94 -2.80
N CYS A 127 20.82 -25.64 -1.73
CA CYS A 127 21.77 -26.56 -1.10
C CYS A 127 21.07 -27.72 -0.36
N LEU A 128 19.94 -27.46 0.29
CA LEU A 128 19.18 -28.44 1.10
C LEU A 128 18.14 -29.21 0.27
N ARG A 129 18.50 -29.63 -0.96
CA ARG A 129 17.59 -30.30 -1.89
C ARG A 129 17.14 -31.68 -1.37
N PRO A 130 15.83 -31.95 -1.28
CA PRO A 130 15.33 -33.28 -0.91
C PRO A 130 15.66 -34.31 -2.01
N ARG A 131 16.22 -35.45 -1.58
CA ARG A 131 16.80 -36.47 -2.48
C ARG A 131 15.76 -37.42 -3.11
N ARG A 132 14.56 -37.52 -2.55
CA ARG A 132 13.51 -38.45 -3.02
C ARG A 132 12.24 -37.69 -3.39
N TRP A 133 11.89 -37.73 -4.68
CA TRP A 133 10.67 -37.13 -5.21
C TRP A 133 9.52 -38.11 -5.06
N GLN A 134 8.68 -37.93 -4.05
CA GLN A 134 7.42 -38.67 -3.89
C GLN A 134 6.27 -37.67 -4.05
N VAL A 135 5.74 -37.58 -5.27
CA VAL A 135 4.73 -36.58 -5.65
C VAL A 135 3.31 -37.06 -5.32
N ALA A 136 3.06 -38.36 -5.36
CA ALA A 136 1.73 -38.92 -5.11
C ALA A 136 1.52 -39.17 -3.60
N SER A 137 0.80 -38.27 -2.93
CA SER A 137 0.26 -38.54 -1.60
C SER A 137 -1.25 -38.28 -1.58
N PRO A 138 -2.08 -39.23 -1.11
CA PRO A 138 -3.51 -38.98 -0.90
C PRO A 138 -3.77 -37.89 0.15
N LYS A 139 -2.74 -37.49 0.91
CA LYS A 139 -2.82 -36.38 1.88
C LYS A 139 -2.83 -35.00 1.21
N LEU A 140 -2.54 -34.89 -0.09
CA LEU A 140 -2.44 -33.60 -0.78
C LEU A 140 -3.74 -32.80 -0.72
N ILE A 141 -4.90 -33.45 -0.90
CA ILE A 141 -6.21 -32.78 -0.84
C ILE A 141 -6.40 -32.14 0.54
N ARG A 142 -6.19 -32.90 1.62
CA ARG A 142 -6.32 -32.38 3.00
C ARG A 142 -5.35 -31.22 3.26
N GLN A 143 -4.12 -31.30 2.76
CA GLN A 143 -3.13 -30.23 2.90
C GLN A 143 -3.58 -28.95 2.19
N LEU A 144 -4.04 -29.06 0.95
CA LEU A 144 -4.56 -27.93 0.18
C LEU A 144 -5.78 -27.31 0.87
N THR A 145 -6.70 -28.11 1.40
CA THR A 145 -7.85 -27.60 2.17
C THR A 145 -7.41 -26.77 3.36
N VAL A 146 -6.45 -27.25 4.17
CA VAL A 146 -5.94 -26.49 5.33
C VAL A 146 -5.33 -25.16 4.90
N VAL A 147 -4.52 -25.19 3.83
CA VAL A 147 -3.88 -23.98 3.29
C VAL A 147 -4.90 -22.97 2.80
N THR A 148 -5.90 -23.41 2.03
CA THR A 148 -6.97 -22.54 1.53
C THR A 148 -7.77 -21.91 2.67
N VAL A 149 -8.09 -22.68 3.72
CA VAL A 149 -8.83 -22.16 4.88
C VAL A 149 -8.03 -21.08 5.61
N VAL A 150 -6.75 -21.35 5.91
CA VAL A 150 -5.92 -20.36 6.62
C VAL A 150 -5.65 -19.14 5.75
N ALA A 151 -5.39 -19.32 4.46
CA ALA A 151 -5.24 -18.21 3.51
C ALA A 151 -6.49 -17.33 3.46
N GLY A 152 -7.68 -17.94 3.40
CA GLY A 152 -8.96 -17.24 3.45
C GLY A 152 -9.16 -16.46 4.74
N LEU A 153 -8.78 -17.03 5.90
CA LEU A 153 -8.83 -16.33 7.19
C LEU A 153 -7.87 -15.13 7.21
N VAL A 154 -6.64 -15.29 6.72
CA VAL A 154 -5.66 -14.19 6.66
C VAL A 154 -6.13 -13.08 5.73
N ALA A 155 -6.68 -13.43 4.56
CA ALA A 155 -7.29 -12.46 3.65
C ALA A 155 -8.45 -11.73 4.32
N GLY A 156 -9.34 -12.45 5.01
CA GLY A 156 -10.46 -11.87 5.74
C GLY A 156 -10.01 -10.91 6.85
N VAL A 157 -8.98 -11.27 7.63
CA VAL A 157 -8.39 -10.39 8.64
C VAL A 157 -7.73 -9.17 8.02
N ALA A 158 -7.01 -9.33 6.91
CA ALA A 158 -6.38 -8.22 6.21
C ALA A 158 -7.42 -7.22 5.68
N VAL A 159 -8.50 -7.71 5.06
CA VAL A 159 -9.63 -6.88 4.57
C VAL A 159 -10.37 -6.22 5.74
N TRP A 160 -10.70 -6.97 6.78
CA TRP A 160 -11.35 -6.40 7.96
C TRP A 160 -10.49 -5.34 8.64
N ARG A 161 -9.18 -5.59 8.77
CA ARG A 161 -8.26 -4.63 9.37
C ARG A 161 -8.15 -3.37 8.51
N TYR A 162 -8.15 -3.54 7.19
CA TYR A 162 -8.20 -2.43 6.25
C TYR A 162 -9.46 -1.59 6.44
N ASP A 163 -10.64 -2.21 6.53
CA ASP A 163 -11.90 -1.47 6.76
C ASP A 163 -11.87 -0.69 8.08
N VAL A 164 -11.36 -1.30 9.16
CA VAL A 164 -11.19 -0.62 10.46
C VAL A 164 -10.17 0.53 10.37
N LEU A 165 -9.08 0.35 9.62
CA LEU A 165 -8.10 1.40 9.40
C LEU A 165 -8.70 2.51 8.55
N LEU A 166 -9.46 2.22 7.50
CA LEU A 166 -10.15 3.22 6.70
C LEU A 166 -11.16 4.02 7.53
N GLU A 167 -11.87 3.36 8.44
CA GLU A 167 -12.84 4.05 9.29
C GLU A 167 -12.15 4.96 10.31
N LYS A 168 -11.06 4.48 10.94
CA LYS A 168 -10.33 5.22 11.97
C LYS A 168 -9.40 6.31 11.39
N GLU A 169 -8.78 6.02 10.25
CA GLU A 169 -7.78 6.85 9.59
C GLU A 169 -8.33 7.57 8.36
N ARG A 170 -9.66 7.61 8.17
CA ARG A 170 -10.30 8.34 7.06
C ARG A 170 -9.88 9.80 6.98
N SER A 171 -9.64 10.40 8.15
CA SER A 171 -9.13 11.75 8.30
C SER A 171 -7.63 11.83 7.96
N ARG A 172 -6.86 10.75 8.19
CA ARG A 172 -5.42 10.71 7.96
C ARG A 172 -5.02 10.33 6.53
N LEU A 173 -5.92 9.79 5.71
CA LEU A 173 -5.61 9.37 4.34
C LEU A 173 -6.43 10.21 3.37
N LEU A 174 -5.81 11.26 2.81
CA LEU A 174 -6.41 12.06 1.74
C LEU A 174 -5.85 11.58 0.40
N VAL A 175 -6.27 10.38 0.02
CA VAL A 175 -5.87 9.71 -1.23
C VAL A 175 -7.04 9.72 -2.20
N ALA A 176 -6.80 10.16 -3.44
CA ALA A 176 -7.82 10.37 -4.46
C ALA A 176 -8.74 9.15 -4.64
N GLU A 177 -8.15 7.99 -4.99
CA GLU A 177 -8.90 6.76 -5.27
C GLU A 177 -9.74 6.25 -4.09
N VAL A 178 -9.31 6.56 -2.85
CA VAL A 178 -9.96 6.06 -1.62
C VAL A 178 -11.17 6.91 -1.24
N LEU A 179 -11.15 8.20 -1.58
CA LEU A 179 -12.18 9.14 -1.18
C LEU A 179 -13.33 9.26 -2.18
N VAL A 180 -13.15 8.91 -3.46
CA VAL A 180 -14.24 8.98 -4.45
C VAL A 180 -15.47 8.17 -4.02
N GLY A 181 -16.63 8.81 -4.07
CA GLY A 181 -17.92 8.30 -3.59
C GLY A 181 -18.09 8.29 -2.08
N LYS A 182 -17.16 8.88 -1.30
CA LYS A 182 -17.21 8.95 0.16
C LYS A 182 -17.41 10.40 0.65
N PRO A 183 -17.92 10.58 1.88
CA PRO A 183 -17.94 11.90 2.50
C PRO A 183 -16.53 12.48 2.63
N TRP A 184 -16.41 13.77 2.35
CA TRP A 184 -15.19 14.53 2.53
C TRP A 184 -14.81 14.56 4.03
N PRO A 185 -13.59 14.15 4.41
CA PRO A 185 -13.24 13.97 5.82
C PRO A 185 -13.04 15.29 6.58
N LEU A 186 -12.80 16.41 5.89
CA LEU A 186 -12.58 17.72 6.50
C LEU A 186 -13.85 18.57 6.44
N ASN A 187 -14.68 18.48 7.47
CA ASN A 187 -15.98 19.13 7.54
C ASN A 187 -16.16 19.96 8.82
N GLY A 188 -17.38 20.46 9.05
CA GLY A 188 -17.74 21.26 10.23
C GLY A 188 -17.46 20.61 11.59
N GLN A 189 -17.30 19.28 11.66
CA GLN A 189 -16.91 18.59 12.90
C GLN A 189 -15.41 18.75 13.21
N THR A 190 -14.58 18.92 12.18
CA THR A 190 -13.13 19.11 12.34
C THR A 190 -12.82 20.57 12.65
N ASP A 191 -13.44 21.50 11.91
CA ASP A 191 -13.37 22.94 12.18
C ASP A 191 -14.73 23.55 11.76
N PRO A 192 -15.40 24.34 12.62
CA PRO A 192 -16.71 24.92 12.29
C PRO A 192 -16.75 25.71 10.97
N ARG A 193 -15.63 26.30 10.55
CA ARG A 193 -15.52 27.05 9.29
C ARG A 193 -15.57 26.16 8.05
N LEU A 194 -15.30 24.87 8.20
CA LEU A 194 -15.39 23.89 7.12
C LEU A 194 -16.81 23.34 6.94
N SER A 195 -17.80 23.79 7.72
CA SER A 195 -19.21 23.41 7.54
C SER A 195 -19.77 23.82 6.17
N GLU A 196 -19.16 24.82 5.51
CA GLU A 196 -19.56 25.22 4.17
C GLU A 196 -19.28 24.13 3.12
N LEU A 197 -18.31 23.23 3.37
CA LEU A 197 -17.98 22.11 2.49
C LEU A 197 -19.06 21.02 2.46
N ASP A 198 -19.99 21.03 3.43
CA ASP A 198 -21.09 20.07 3.51
C ASP A 198 -22.18 20.33 2.45
N SER A 199 -22.10 21.45 1.72
CA SER A 199 -23.10 21.86 0.73
C SER A 199 -22.46 22.51 -0.51
N GLY A 200 -23.10 22.31 -1.67
CA GLY A 200 -22.65 22.90 -2.93
C GLY A 200 -21.45 22.18 -3.54
N LYS A 201 -20.92 22.78 -4.62
CA LYS A 201 -19.80 22.24 -5.40
C LYS A 201 -18.50 22.92 -5.01
N TRP A 202 -17.51 22.10 -4.69
CA TRP A 202 -16.21 22.54 -4.23
C TRP A 202 -15.10 21.84 -5.00
N MET A 203 -14.12 22.62 -5.45
CA MET A 203 -12.80 22.13 -5.80
C MET A 203 -11.90 22.29 -4.60
N ILE A 204 -11.43 21.17 -4.07
CA ILE A 204 -10.50 21.16 -2.94
C ILE A 204 -9.12 20.85 -3.46
N LEU A 205 -8.20 21.79 -3.26
CA LEU A 205 -6.79 21.64 -3.61
C LEU A 205 -5.97 21.46 -2.33
N ILE A 206 -5.10 20.46 -2.32
CA ILE A 206 -4.12 20.23 -1.26
C ILE A 206 -2.71 20.34 -1.84
N ALA A 207 -1.86 21.14 -1.21
CA ALA A 207 -0.48 21.32 -1.63
C ALA A 207 0.49 21.43 -0.45
N ARG A 208 1.73 21.02 -0.69
CA ARG A 208 2.85 21.27 0.21
C ARG A 208 3.52 22.62 -0.06
N GLN A 209 3.88 23.37 0.99
CA GLN A 209 4.57 24.66 0.87
C GLN A 209 5.92 24.54 0.16
N ASP A 210 6.66 23.45 0.41
CA ASP A 210 7.99 23.20 -0.13
C ASP A 210 7.99 22.51 -1.51
N CYS A 211 6.82 22.16 -2.03
CA CYS A 211 6.65 21.50 -3.32
C CYS A 211 6.74 22.51 -4.49
N GLY A 212 7.84 22.45 -5.26
CA GLY A 212 8.05 23.31 -6.44
C GLY A 212 6.96 23.15 -7.50
N HIS A 213 6.64 21.90 -7.85
CA HIS A 213 5.59 21.59 -8.82
C HIS A 213 4.20 22.13 -8.38
N CYS A 214 3.88 22.03 -7.09
CA CYS A 214 2.62 22.54 -6.55
C CYS A 214 2.52 24.07 -6.68
N ARG A 215 3.63 24.79 -6.49
CA ARG A 215 3.68 26.25 -6.69
C ARG A 215 3.48 26.63 -8.15
N GLU A 216 4.13 25.92 -9.07
CA GLU A 216 3.97 26.14 -10.51
C GLU A 216 2.53 25.88 -10.97
N MET A 217 1.92 24.79 -10.50
CA MET A 217 0.53 24.44 -10.83
C MET A 217 -0.46 25.52 -10.34
N VAL A 218 -0.33 25.95 -9.08
CA VAL A 218 -1.18 27.03 -8.53
C VAL A 218 -0.98 28.33 -9.31
N ALA A 219 0.26 28.71 -9.61
CA ALA A 219 0.54 29.92 -10.39
C ALA A 219 -0.01 29.83 -11.82
N ARG A 220 -0.08 28.64 -12.41
CA ARG A 220 -0.60 28.43 -13.77
C ARG A 220 -2.12 28.48 -13.82
N TYR A 221 -2.81 27.79 -12.92
CA TYR A 221 -4.26 27.59 -13.00
C TYR A 221 -5.07 28.52 -12.10
N PHE A 222 -4.47 29.11 -11.08
CA PHE A 222 -5.15 29.90 -10.05
C PHE A 222 -4.58 31.32 -9.88
N ALA A 223 -3.71 31.78 -10.79
CA ALA A 223 -3.22 33.16 -10.77
C ALA A 223 -4.33 34.19 -11.05
N ASP A 224 -5.31 33.82 -11.89
CA ASP A 224 -6.47 34.64 -12.18
C ASP A 224 -7.70 34.10 -11.41
N PRO A 225 -8.25 34.85 -10.43
CA PRO A 225 -9.41 34.43 -9.65
C PRO A 225 -10.68 34.21 -10.49
N GLU A 226 -10.73 34.68 -11.73
CA GLU A 226 -11.85 34.44 -12.64
C GLU A 226 -11.76 33.10 -13.39
N THR A 227 -10.65 32.36 -13.26
CA THR A 227 -10.43 31.09 -13.98
C THR A 227 -11.25 29.92 -13.40
N HIS A 228 -12.13 30.17 -12.43
CA HIS A 228 -12.97 29.15 -11.81
C HIS A 228 -14.24 28.91 -12.62
N ARG A 229 -14.78 27.69 -12.54
CA ARG A 229 -16.08 27.40 -13.12
C ARG A 229 -17.16 28.25 -12.43
N PRO A 230 -18.12 28.81 -13.19
CA PRO A 230 -19.30 29.41 -12.57
C PRO A 230 -19.98 28.33 -11.70
N ASP A 231 -20.32 28.70 -10.47
CA ASP A 231 -20.96 27.85 -9.44
C ASP A 231 -20.06 26.84 -8.71
N GLU A 232 -18.73 26.89 -8.91
CA GLU A 232 -17.78 26.03 -8.19
C GLU A 232 -16.90 26.87 -7.25
N ARG A 233 -16.94 26.57 -5.96
CA ARG A 233 -16.11 27.24 -4.94
C ARG A 233 -14.79 26.50 -4.77
N THR A 234 -13.78 27.17 -4.22
CA THR A 234 -12.46 26.54 -4.02
C THR A 234 -12.10 26.49 -2.55
N ALA A 235 -11.58 25.37 -2.07
CA ALA A 235 -10.93 25.27 -0.77
C ALA A 235 -9.48 24.88 -0.97
N PHE A 236 -8.55 25.62 -0.38
CA PHE A 236 -7.13 25.36 -0.51
C PHE A 236 -6.52 25.00 0.84
N PHE A 237 -5.95 23.81 0.94
CA PHE A 237 -5.24 23.32 2.11
C PHE A 237 -3.74 23.27 1.83
N VAL A 238 -2.96 23.85 2.73
CA VAL A 238 -1.51 23.98 2.60
C VAL A 238 -0.83 23.48 3.86
N PHE A 239 0.24 22.69 3.68
CA PHE A 239 1.00 22.12 4.79
C PHE A 239 2.50 21.96 4.49
N GLY A 240 3.29 21.62 5.49
CA GLY A 240 4.72 21.39 5.37
C GLY A 240 5.56 22.67 5.35
N GLY A 241 6.86 22.52 5.06
CA GLY A 241 7.84 23.61 5.22
C GLY A 241 8.42 23.65 6.64
N ARG A 242 8.60 24.86 7.19
CA ARG A 242 9.07 25.04 8.58
C ARG A 242 7.93 25.05 9.60
N ASP A 243 6.69 25.13 9.12
CA ASP A 243 5.48 25.18 9.94
C ASP A 243 4.79 23.81 9.90
N PRO A 244 4.68 23.09 11.02
CA PRO A 244 3.96 21.82 11.08
C PRO A 244 2.43 22.00 11.01
N GLN A 245 1.93 23.23 11.03
CA GLN A 245 0.49 23.49 11.06
C GLN A 245 -0.11 23.46 9.65
N TRP A 246 -1.26 22.79 9.53
CA TRP A 246 -2.08 22.83 8.33
C TRP A 246 -2.85 24.14 8.30
N ARG A 247 -2.84 24.78 7.14
CA ARG A 247 -3.59 26.02 6.92
C ARG A 247 -4.58 25.82 5.81
N PHE A 248 -5.72 26.52 5.87
CA PHE A 248 -6.70 26.47 4.81
C PHE A 248 -7.28 27.83 4.45
N GLN A 249 -7.82 27.95 3.24
CA GLN A 249 -8.57 29.12 2.78
C GLN A 249 -9.77 28.64 1.97
N LEU A 250 -10.88 29.36 2.08
CA LEU A 250 -12.05 29.18 1.24
C LEU A 250 -12.11 30.33 0.23
N ASP A 251 -12.55 30.03 -0.98
CA ASP A 251 -12.69 30.92 -2.13
C ASP A 251 -11.40 31.63 -2.57
N ARG A 252 -10.24 31.18 -2.08
CA ARG A 252 -8.94 31.75 -2.42
C ARG A 252 -7.85 30.69 -2.40
N VAL A 253 -6.97 30.74 -3.39
CA VAL A 253 -5.80 29.86 -3.50
C VAL A 253 -4.53 30.70 -3.38
N ALA A 254 -3.86 30.61 -2.22
CA ALA A 254 -2.58 31.28 -1.98
C ALA A 254 -1.73 30.49 -0.98
N PHE A 255 -0.42 30.37 -1.24
CA PHE A 255 0.52 29.63 -0.37
C PHE A 255 0.81 30.33 0.96
N ASP A 256 0.45 31.61 1.08
CA ASP A 256 0.58 32.40 2.31
C ASP A 256 -0.80 32.69 2.95
N PRO A 257 -1.50 31.67 3.49
CA PRO A 257 -2.74 31.89 4.21
C PRO A 257 -2.57 32.77 5.44
N PRO A 258 -3.59 33.60 5.76
CA PRO A 258 -3.64 34.32 7.02
C PRO A 258 -3.53 33.36 8.20
N SER A 259 -2.89 33.79 9.28
CA SER A 259 -2.50 32.95 10.43
C SER A 259 -3.66 32.36 11.23
N GLU A 260 -4.90 32.76 10.96
CA GLU A 260 -6.08 32.37 11.76
C GLU A 260 -6.72 31.05 11.28
N ALA A 261 -6.44 30.61 10.05
CA ALA A 261 -7.05 29.42 9.45
C ALA A 261 -6.21 28.16 9.65
N LEU A 262 -5.96 27.82 10.92
CA LEU A 262 -5.19 26.63 11.31
C LEU A 262 -6.11 25.44 11.52
N LEU A 263 -5.75 24.32 10.91
CA LEU A 263 -6.39 23.03 11.09
C LEU A 263 -5.50 22.16 12.01
N SER A 264 -6.04 21.75 13.16
CA SER A 264 -5.36 20.82 14.04
C SER A 264 -5.81 19.40 13.75
N TRP A 265 -4.88 18.54 13.39
CA TRP A 265 -5.15 17.11 13.30
C TRP A 265 -4.96 16.48 14.68
N PRO A 266 -5.98 15.79 15.23
CA PRO A 266 -5.89 15.22 16.58
C PRO A 266 -4.82 14.13 16.72
N ASP A 267 -4.26 13.70 15.58
CA ASP A 267 -3.76 12.36 15.39
C ASP A 267 -2.46 12.32 14.54
N GLY A 268 -1.90 13.50 14.23
CA GLY A 268 -0.73 13.66 13.36
C GLY A 268 -1.10 14.11 11.94
N GLU A 269 -0.09 14.50 11.16
CA GLU A 269 -0.27 14.95 9.78
C GLU A 269 -0.89 13.85 8.91
N PRO A 270 -1.95 14.14 8.13
CA PRO A 270 -2.51 13.18 7.19
C PRO A 270 -1.51 12.92 6.07
N TYR A 271 -1.52 11.69 5.57
CA TYR A 271 -0.85 11.33 4.34
C TYR A 271 -1.66 11.84 3.14
N VAL A 272 -0.98 12.60 2.26
CA VAL A 272 -1.52 13.14 1.03
C VAL A 272 -0.47 13.02 -0.07
N ILE A 273 -0.84 12.48 -1.23
CA ILE A 273 0.01 12.51 -2.43
C ILE A 273 -0.13 13.91 -3.04
N ASN A 274 0.96 14.67 -3.14
CA ASN A 274 0.91 16.09 -3.51
C ASN A 274 1.31 16.33 -4.98
N PRO A 275 0.67 17.28 -5.68
CA PRO A 275 -0.59 17.94 -5.29
C PRO A 275 -1.77 16.94 -5.30
N ALA A 276 -2.84 17.25 -4.58
CA ALA A 276 -4.09 16.49 -4.67
C ALA A 276 -5.27 17.43 -4.91
N ILE A 277 -6.22 16.98 -5.74
CA ILE A 277 -7.40 17.72 -6.13
C ILE A 277 -8.60 16.82 -5.94
N PHE A 278 -9.63 17.35 -5.29
CA PHE A 278 -10.87 16.65 -5.03
C PHE A 278 -12.03 17.54 -5.49
N LEU A 279 -12.95 16.96 -6.25
CA LEU A 279 -14.24 17.57 -6.53
C LEU A 279 -15.23 17.04 -5.51
N VAL A 280 -15.87 17.95 -4.78
CA VAL A 280 -16.81 17.63 -3.72
C VAL A 280 -18.17 18.24 -4.06
N ASP A 281 -19.23 17.44 -3.99
CA ASP A 281 -20.60 17.88 -4.17
C ASP A 281 -21.43 17.47 -2.96
N ASN A 282 -21.94 18.47 -2.22
CA ASN A 282 -22.69 18.28 -0.97
C ASN A 282 -21.96 17.39 0.05
N GLY A 283 -20.69 17.71 0.30
CA GLY A 283 -19.84 16.98 1.24
C GLY A 283 -19.41 15.59 0.77
N VAL A 284 -19.69 15.18 -0.48
CA VAL A 284 -19.26 13.88 -1.04
C VAL A 284 -18.24 14.09 -2.15
N VAL A 285 -17.11 13.40 -2.10
CA VAL A 285 -16.11 13.44 -3.17
C VAL A 285 -16.67 12.72 -4.39
N ILE A 286 -16.83 13.43 -5.50
CA ILE A 286 -17.36 12.88 -6.76
C ILE A 286 -16.24 12.48 -7.73
N ASP A 287 -15.08 13.12 -7.63
CA ASP A 287 -13.91 12.85 -8.47
C ASP A 287 -12.65 13.35 -7.76
N ALA A 288 -11.49 12.81 -8.11
CA ALA A 288 -10.22 13.23 -7.52
C ALA A 288 -9.02 12.84 -8.40
N ALA A 289 -7.94 13.62 -8.29
CA ALA A 289 -6.66 13.33 -8.94
C ALA A 289 -5.50 13.76 -8.05
N GLU A 290 -4.39 13.01 -8.09
CA GLU A 290 -3.22 13.24 -7.25
C GLU A 290 -1.90 13.13 -8.03
N GLY A 291 -0.85 13.72 -7.47
CA GLY A 291 0.49 13.70 -8.04
C GLY A 291 0.55 14.35 -9.42
N THR A 292 1.10 13.63 -10.41
CA THR A 292 1.26 14.13 -11.79
C THR A 292 -0.05 14.18 -12.57
N GLU A 293 -1.08 13.43 -12.14
CA GLU A 293 -2.37 13.39 -12.82
C GLU A 293 -3.21 14.64 -12.54
N SER A 294 -2.95 15.33 -11.42
CA SER A 294 -3.65 16.56 -11.03
C SER A 294 -3.60 17.67 -12.09
N GLU A 295 -2.50 17.77 -12.84
CA GLU A 295 -2.38 18.78 -13.89
C GLU A 295 -3.26 18.48 -15.11
N GLN A 296 -3.25 17.22 -15.57
CA GLN A 296 -4.15 16.77 -16.64
C GLN A 296 -5.61 16.92 -16.21
N PHE A 297 -5.90 16.58 -14.95
CA PHE A 297 -7.22 16.72 -14.35
C PHE A 297 -7.70 18.18 -14.37
N LEU A 298 -6.90 19.13 -13.86
CA LEU A 298 -7.21 20.57 -13.93
C LEU A 298 -7.38 21.07 -15.36
N GLY A 299 -6.49 20.67 -16.26
CA GLY A 299 -6.58 21.04 -17.67
C GLY A 299 -7.91 20.63 -18.28
N SER A 300 -8.36 19.39 -18.01
CA SER A 300 -9.67 18.90 -18.48
C SER A 300 -10.85 19.61 -17.81
N LEU A 301 -10.74 19.92 -16.51
CA LEU A 301 -11.80 20.54 -15.74
C LEU A 301 -12.05 21.99 -16.18
N LEU A 302 -10.97 22.75 -16.32
CA LEU A 302 -10.98 24.19 -16.58
C LEU A 302 -11.18 24.54 -18.07
N SER A 303 -10.82 23.64 -18.99
CA SER A 303 -11.09 23.85 -20.42
C SER A 303 -12.59 23.79 -20.78
N GLY A 304 -13.44 23.44 -19.82
CA GLY A 304 -14.88 23.24 -20.03
C GLY A 304 -15.17 21.96 -20.85
N PRO A 305 -16.45 21.56 -20.95
CA PRO A 305 -16.82 20.51 -21.89
C PRO A 305 -16.45 20.97 -23.31
N GLU A 306 -15.70 20.14 -24.03
CA GLU A 306 -15.43 20.37 -25.45
C GLU A 306 -16.78 20.59 -26.15
N PRO A 307 -16.98 21.68 -26.90
CA PRO A 307 -18.27 22.00 -27.48
C PRO A 307 -18.74 20.79 -28.31
N ALA A 308 -19.90 20.23 -27.92
CA ALA A 308 -20.46 19.07 -28.59
C ALA A 308 -20.50 19.35 -30.09
N THR A 309 -19.68 18.61 -30.86
CA THR A 309 -19.62 18.79 -32.30
C THR A 309 -21.00 18.43 -32.86
N PRO A 310 -21.68 19.35 -33.56
CA PRO A 310 -23.05 19.16 -34.00
C PRO A 310 -23.21 18.03 -35.03
#